data_AF-A0AAQ4DGI3-F1
#
_entry.id   AF-A0AAQ4DGI3-F1
#
_cell.length_a   1.000
_cell.length_b   1.000
_cell.length_c   1.000
_cell.angle_alpha   90.00
_cell.angle_beta   90.00
_cell.angle_gamma   90.00
#
_symmetry.space_group_name_H-M   'P 1'
#
loop_
_entity.id
_entity.type
_entity.pdbx_description
1 polymer ?
#
loop_
_entity_poly.entity_id
_entity_poly.type
_entity_poly.pdbx_seq_one_letter_code
_entity_poly.pdbx_strand_id
1 'polypeptide(L)'
;MLSRSWSQGKFVWYIKPYSVLRRQQENGEIARVVSAPFYTGVPGYKLRLMADLNGYGEGRGSHLSLFLQRQAHVLSASFDSSPAAPRFPAGPACELRLMFASRPQHVLRVVDQTGRGLHVDRQQSFRSIPSRSKHLMGRPVHECNVPIGFHTMAPLSELHNERSGFVRNDTLVIVYRCRI
;
A
#
# COMPACT_ATOMS: atom_id res chain seq x y z
N MET A 1 -1.24 -3.35 17.03
CA MET A 1 -0.75 -4.69 16.64
C MET A 1 -0.34 -4.66 15.18
N LEU A 2 0.87 -5.11 14.85
CA LEU A 2 1.29 -5.28 13.45
C LEU A 2 0.62 -6.51 12.85
N SER A 3 0.22 -6.44 11.58
CA SER A 3 -0.41 -7.57 10.89
C SER A 3 0.56 -8.76 10.82
N ARG A 4 0.09 -9.98 11.16
CA ARG A 4 0.86 -11.23 11.03
C ARG A 4 1.21 -11.60 9.57
N SER A 5 0.77 -10.82 8.59
CA SER A 5 0.97 -11.06 7.15
C SER A 5 2.24 -10.45 6.55
N TRP A 6 3.11 -9.85 7.37
CA TRP A 6 4.34 -9.18 6.92
C TRP A 6 5.58 -10.06 7.04
N SER A 7 6.35 -10.17 5.95
CA SER A 7 7.68 -10.79 5.91
C SER A 7 8.53 -10.10 4.85
N GLN A 8 9.77 -9.68 5.17
CA GLN A 8 10.79 -9.14 4.25
C GLN A 8 10.24 -8.35 3.04
N GLY A 9 9.59 -7.20 3.28
CA GLY A 9 9.09 -6.33 2.21
C GLY A 9 7.84 -6.82 1.48
N LYS A 10 7.23 -7.93 1.90
CA LYS A 10 5.93 -8.42 1.43
C LYS A 10 4.87 -8.15 2.49
N PHE A 11 3.73 -7.64 2.04
CA PHE A 11 2.52 -7.50 2.85
C PHE A 11 1.33 -8.05 2.09
N VAL A 12 0.54 -8.90 2.74
CA VAL A 12 -0.70 -9.46 2.18
C VAL A 12 -1.89 -8.86 2.90
N TRP A 13 -2.81 -8.30 2.13
CA TRP A 13 -4.04 -7.68 2.61
C TRP A 13 -5.24 -8.46 2.07
N TYR A 14 -5.98 -9.05 3.01
CA TYR A 14 -7.25 -9.71 2.75
C TYR A 14 -8.37 -8.70 2.98
N ILE A 15 -9.16 -8.43 1.94
CA ILE A 15 -10.35 -7.58 2.00
C ILE A 15 -11.56 -8.50 2.03
N LYS A 16 -12.20 -8.59 3.20
CA LYS A 16 -13.37 -9.43 3.47
C LYS A 16 -14.21 -8.78 4.57
N PRO A 17 -15.56 -8.79 4.48
CA PRO A 17 -16.38 -9.22 3.35
C PRO A 17 -16.36 -8.21 2.19
N TYR A 18 -15.92 -8.62 1.00
CA TYR A 18 -15.75 -7.75 -0.17
C TYR A 18 -17.07 -7.13 -0.64
N SER A 19 -18.12 -7.94 -0.77
CA SER A 19 -19.43 -7.53 -1.25
C SER A 19 -20.08 -6.45 -0.37
N VAL A 20 -19.96 -6.58 0.95
CA VAL A 20 -20.46 -5.60 1.92
C VAL A 20 -19.66 -4.31 1.82
N LEU A 21 -18.33 -4.38 1.89
CA LEU A 21 -17.46 -3.20 1.82
C LEU A 21 -17.66 -2.43 0.51
N ARG A 22 -17.84 -3.15 -0.61
CA ARG A 22 -18.12 -2.52 -1.90
C ARG A 22 -19.47 -1.81 -1.88
N ARG A 23 -20.53 -2.46 -1.39
CA ARG A 23 -21.87 -1.87 -1.29
C ARG A 23 -21.88 -0.62 -0.41
N GLN A 24 -21.21 -0.68 0.75
CA GLN A 24 -21.06 0.47 1.63
C GLN A 24 -20.39 1.64 0.91
N GLN A 25 -19.38 1.36 0.09
CA GLN A 25 -18.69 2.40 -0.69
C GLN A 25 -19.58 2.95 -1.82
N GLU A 26 -20.37 2.10 -2.48
CA GLU A 26 -21.34 2.52 -3.50
C GLU A 26 -22.45 3.40 -2.93
N ASN A 27 -22.91 3.08 -1.71
CA ASN A 27 -23.89 3.85 -0.96
C ASN A 27 -23.31 5.14 -0.34
N GLY A 28 -21.98 5.31 -0.37
CA GLY A 28 -21.30 6.44 0.26
C GLY A 28 -21.16 6.35 1.79
N GLU A 29 -21.44 5.20 2.40
CA GLU A 29 -21.28 4.96 3.84
C GLU A 29 -19.81 4.96 4.26
N ILE A 30 -18.93 4.46 3.39
CA ILE A 30 -17.47 4.52 3.57
C ILE A 30 -16.82 5.16 2.37
N ALA A 31 -15.83 6.02 2.61
CA ALA A 31 -15.09 6.66 1.52
C ALA A 31 -14.12 5.68 0.83
N ARG A 32 -13.39 4.90 1.64
CA ARG A 32 -12.31 4.01 1.18
C ARG A 32 -12.02 2.91 2.19
N VAL A 33 -11.68 1.71 1.74
CA VAL A 33 -11.22 0.62 2.60
C VAL A 33 -9.72 0.79 2.89
N VAL A 34 -9.31 0.60 4.14
CA VAL A 34 -7.92 0.86 4.56
C VAL A 34 -7.29 -0.31 5.30
N SER A 35 -6.05 -0.66 4.95
CA SER A 35 -5.31 -1.75 5.58
C SER A 35 -4.74 -1.34 6.95
N ALA A 36 -4.40 -2.35 7.75
CA ALA A 36 -3.48 -2.18 8.87
C ALA A 36 -2.12 -1.64 8.37
N PRO A 37 -1.39 -0.86 9.20
CA PRO A 37 -0.07 -0.38 8.83
C PRO A 37 0.96 -1.54 8.78
N PHE A 38 1.95 -1.41 7.89
CA PHE A 38 3.04 -2.36 7.70
C PHE A 38 4.35 -1.62 7.36
N TYR A 39 5.47 -2.34 7.34
CA TYR A 39 6.79 -1.74 7.07
C TYR A 39 7.39 -2.26 5.76
N THR A 40 8.27 -1.47 5.12
CA THR A 40 9.02 -1.95 3.93
C THR A 40 10.15 -2.91 4.28
N GLY A 41 10.67 -2.86 5.50
CA GLY A 41 11.86 -3.58 5.96
C GLY A 41 12.30 -3.08 7.34
N VAL A 42 13.41 -3.62 7.86
CA VAL A 42 14.08 -3.13 9.07
C VAL A 42 15.54 -2.85 8.69
N PRO A 43 15.98 -1.57 8.65
CA PRO A 43 15.18 -0.35 8.75
C PRO A 43 14.26 -0.14 7.53
N GLY A 44 13.15 0.58 7.69
CA GLY A 44 12.17 0.80 6.61
C GLY A 44 11.06 1.79 6.94
N TYR A 45 10.22 2.07 5.95
CA TYR A 45 9.12 3.05 6.06
C TYR A 45 7.83 2.40 6.55
N LYS A 46 7.10 3.10 7.41
CA LYS A 46 5.72 2.74 7.80
C LYS A 46 4.74 3.15 6.69
N LEU A 47 4.02 2.18 6.17
CA LEU A 47 3.08 2.32 5.05
C LEU A 47 1.71 1.77 5.42
N ARG A 48 0.69 2.17 4.64
CA ARG A 48 -0.64 1.56 4.62
C ARG A 48 -1.15 1.48 3.17
N LEU A 49 -1.98 0.49 2.89
CA LEU A 49 -2.73 0.39 1.63
C LEU A 49 -4.13 0.93 1.81
N MET A 50 -4.68 1.44 0.72
CA MET A 50 -6.09 1.80 0.65
C MET A 50 -6.69 1.36 -0.69
N ALA A 51 -7.96 1.02 -0.69
CA ALA A 51 -8.68 0.50 -1.86
C ALA A 51 -10.04 1.18 -2.00
N ASP A 52 -10.29 1.71 -3.21
CA ASP A 52 -11.64 2.08 -3.64
C ASP A 52 -12.19 0.94 -4.48
N LEU A 53 -13.09 0.15 -3.87
CA LEU A 53 -13.62 -1.07 -4.47
C LEU A 53 -14.55 -0.79 -5.66
N ASN A 54 -15.15 0.40 -5.72
CA ASN A 54 -15.91 0.89 -6.87
C ASN A 54 -15.14 1.97 -7.67
N GLY A 55 -13.83 2.03 -7.50
CA GLY A 55 -12.96 2.94 -8.25
C GLY A 55 -13.00 4.41 -7.82
N TYR A 56 -11.99 5.15 -8.28
CA TYR A 56 -11.78 6.56 -8.00
C TYR A 56 -11.19 7.29 -9.21
N GLY A 57 -11.49 8.58 -9.34
CA GLY A 57 -11.04 9.40 -10.46
C GLY A 57 -11.45 8.77 -11.80
N GLU A 58 -10.47 8.58 -12.68
CA GLU A 58 -10.64 8.00 -14.02
C GLU A 58 -11.14 6.54 -14.00
N GLY A 59 -10.91 5.81 -12.90
CA GLY A 59 -11.35 4.42 -12.74
C GLY A 59 -12.71 4.26 -12.06
N ARG A 60 -13.38 5.37 -11.68
CA ARG A 60 -14.63 5.32 -10.92
C ARG A 60 -15.71 4.53 -11.67
N GLY A 61 -16.35 3.59 -10.97
CA GLY A 61 -17.39 2.71 -11.49
C GLY A 61 -16.91 1.64 -12.48
N SER A 62 -15.63 1.63 -12.86
CA SER A 62 -15.11 0.74 -13.91
C SER A 62 -13.92 -0.11 -13.47
N HIS A 63 -13.11 0.38 -12.54
CA HIS A 63 -11.89 -0.29 -12.06
C HIS A 63 -11.81 -0.28 -10.54
N LEU A 64 -11.13 -1.27 -9.97
CA LEU A 64 -10.56 -1.18 -8.64
C LEU A 64 -9.45 -0.13 -8.65
N SER A 65 -9.45 0.79 -7.68
CA SER A 65 -8.34 1.72 -7.46
C SER A 65 -7.58 1.37 -6.18
N LEU A 66 -6.25 1.36 -6.24
CA LEU A 66 -5.40 1.03 -5.10
C LEU A 66 -4.36 2.11 -4.85
N PHE A 67 -4.15 2.44 -3.57
CA PHE A 67 -3.23 3.48 -3.14
C PHE A 67 -2.32 2.99 -2.02
N LEU A 68 -1.13 3.57 -2.00
CA LEU A 68 -0.13 3.45 -0.95
C LEU A 68 0.04 4.81 -0.29
N GLN A 69 -0.01 4.84 1.03
CA GLN A 69 0.26 6.05 1.81
C GLN A 69 1.37 5.77 2.82
N ARG A 70 2.33 6.68 2.84
CA ARG A 70 3.36 6.72 3.88
C ARG A 70 2.81 7.41 5.12
N GLN A 71 3.08 6.82 6.28
CA GLN A 71 2.77 7.39 7.58
C GLN A 71 4.02 7.98 8.21
N ALA A 72 3.84 9.00 9.05
CA ALA A 72 4.91 9.49 9.91
C ALA A 72 5.37 8.36 10.86
N HIS A 73 6.66 8.35 11.19
CA HIS A 73 7.10 7.56 12.33
C HIS A 73 6.49 8.19 13.57
N VAL A 74 5.66 7.43 14.29
CA VAL A 74 5.30 7.75 15.67
C VAL A 74 6.53 7.41 16.52
N LEU A 75 7.59 8.21 16.40
CA LEU A 75 8.45 8.44 17.56
C LEU A 75 7.68 9.50 18.35
N SER A 76 7.10 9.04 19.45
CA SER A 76 6.43 9.87 20.46
C SER A 76 7.19 11.18 20.65
N ALA A 77 6.46 12.29 20.63
CA ALA A 77 6.92 13.61 21.03
C ALA A 77 7.21 13.67 22.54
N SER A 78 8.10 12.79 23.02
CA SER A 78 8.54 12.71 24.41
C SER A 78 9.99 12.25 24.51
N PHE A 79 10.87 12.84 23.70
CA PHE A 79 12.32 12.77 23.87
C PHE A 79 12.92 14.14 23.55
N ASP A 80 12.44 15.18 24.24
CA ASP A 80 13.00 16.53 24.13
C ASP A 80 13.40 17.10 25.50
N SER A 81 13.81 16.24 26.44
CA SER A 81 14.26 16.69 27.77
C SER A 81 15.17 15.70 28.48
N SER A 82 16.23 15.20 27.82
CA SER A 82 17.34 14.62 28.57
C SER A 82 18.68 14.90 27.87
N PRO A 83 19.63 15.59 28.52
CA PRO A 83 20.93 15.93 27.94
C PRO A 83 21.88 14.72 27.82
N ALA A 84 21.40 13.49 28.02
CA ALA A 84 22.19 12.26 28.03
C ALA A 84 21.81 11.24 26.93
N ALA A 85 21.10 11.65 25.87
CA ALA A 85 20.97 10.80 24.69
C ALA A 85 22.34 10.67 23.98
N PRO A 86 22.75 9.48 23.52
CA PRO A 86 24.02 9.29 22.85
C PRO A 86 24.08 10.21 21.64
N ARG A 87 25.07 11.11 21.62
CA ARG A 87 25.37 11.94 20.45
C ARG A 87 25.80 10.99 19.33
N PHE A 88 24.83 10.58 18.50
CA PHE A 88 25.11 9.92 17.24
C PHE A 88 26.08 10.81 16.45
N PRO A 89 27.28 10.31 16.09
CA PRO A 89 28.22 11.09 15.34
C PRO A 89 27.65 11.30 13.93
N ALA A 90 27.50 12.57 13.52
CA ALA A 90 27.17 12.99 12.16
C ALA A 90 25.85 12.44 11.57
N GLY A 91 24.71 12.83 12.15
CA GLY A 91 23.44 13.15 11.46
C GLY A 91 22.70 12.04 10.68
N PRO A 92 21.36 11.94 10.78
CA PRO A 92 20.55 10.90 10.10
C PRO A 92 20.54 11.00 8.56
N ALA A 93 21.23 11.96 7.97
CA ALA A 93 21.32 12.17 6.53
C ALA A 93 22.45 11.34 5.86
N CYS A 94 23.50 10.96 6.60
CA CYS A 94 24.69 10.34 6.02
C CYS A 94 24.63 8.80 5.97
N GLU A 95 24.02 8.14 6.97
CA GLU A 95 23.87 6.68 6.95
C GLU A 95 22.76 6.19 6.01
N LEU A 96 21.69 6.99 5.82
CA LEU A 96 20.65 6.66 4.84
C LEU A 96 21.23 6.64 3.41
N ARG A 97 22.20 7.50 3.10
CA ARG A 97 22.69 7.68 1.71
C ARG A 97 23.45 6.48 1.15
N LEU A 98 24.00 5.61 2.00
CA LEU A 98 24.74 4.41 1.58
C LEU A 98 23.86 3.15 1.42
N MET A 99 22.60 3.17 1.87
CA MET A 99 21.63 2.08 1.62
C MET A 99 20.78 2.28 0.35
N PHE A 100 20.84 3.45 -0.31
CA PHE A 100 19.96 3.83 -1.44
C PHE A 100 20.64 3.95 -2.80
N ALA A 101 21.68 3.15 -3.08
CA ALA A 101 22.12 2.97 -4.47
C ALA A 101 21.01 2.28 -5.31
N SER A 102 20.16 1.47 -4.67
CA SER A 102 18.99 0.84 -5.27
C SER A 102 17.74 1.67 -5.01
N ARG A 103 17.02 2.10 -6.06
CA ARG A 103 15.67 2.66 -5.93
C ARG A 103 14.70 1.50 -5.68
N PRO A 104 14.19 1.29 -4.45
CA PRO A 104 13.34 0.15 -4.17
C PRO A 104 12.11 0.14 -5.08
N GLN A 105 11.82 -1.01 -5.68
CA GLN A 105 10.64 -1.18 -6.51
C GLN A 105 9.47 -1.58 -5.63
N HIS A 106 8.52 -0.66 -5.49
CA HIS A 106 7.22 -0.96 -4.91
C HIS A 106 6.29 -1.51 -5.99
N VAL A 107 5.57 -2.58 -5.68
CA VAL A 107 4.63 -3.26 -6.58
C VAL A 107 3.36 -3.61 -5.80
N LEU A 108 2.20 -3.30 -6.38
CA LEU A 108 0.90 -3.84 -5.95
C LEU A 108 0.46 -4.92 -6.91
N ARG A 109 -0.17 -5.96 -6.37
CA ARG A 109 -0.67 -7.12 -7.10
C ARG A 109 -2.08 -7.46 -6.60
N VAL A 110 -3.03 -7.58 -7.52
CA VAL A 110 -4.35 -8.17 -7.27
C VAL A 110 -4.24 -9.64 -7.59
N VAL A 111 -4.49 -10.50 -6.60
CA VAL A 111 -4.19 -11.93 -6.71
C VAL A 111 -5.34 -12.70 -7.34
N ASP A 112 -5.05 -13.47 -8.37
CA ASP A 112 -5.95 -14.54 -8.80
C ASP A 112 -5.83 -15.73 -7.84
N GLN A 113 -6.97 -16.16 -7.33
CA GLN A 113 -7.10 -17.23 -6.35
C GLN A 113 -7.53 -18.57 -6.99
N THR A 114 -7.57 -18.73 -8.32
CA THR A 114 -7.91 -20.01 -8.97
C THR A 114 -6.84 -21.09 -8.82
N GLY A 115 -5.58 -20.72 -8.56
CA GLY A 115 -4.47 -21.66 -8.34
C GLY A 115 -4.02 -22.41 -9.60
N ARG A 116 -4.52 -22.07 -10.79
CA ARG A 116 -4.27 -22.82 -12.04
C ARG A 116 -3.13 -22.28 -12.90
N GLY A 117 -2.45 -21.20 -12.49
CA GLY A 117 -1.33 -20.60 -13.26
C GLY A 117 -1.71 -20.02 -14.64
N LEU A 118 -2.96 -20.17 -15.06
CA LEU A 118 -3.51 -19.69 -16.33
C LEU A 118 -3.92 -18.21 -16.28
N HIS A 119 -4.21 -17.68 -15.08
CA HIS A 119 -4.60 -16.30 -14.88
C HIS A 119 -3.44 -15.52 -14.27
N VAL A 120 -3.07 -14.44 -14.94
CA VAL A 120 -1.96 -13.58 -14.57
C VAL A 120 -2.48 -12.53 -13.59
N ASP A 121 -1.96 -12.51 -12.36
CA ASP A 121 -2.26 -11.44 -11.42
C ASP A 121 -2.08 -10.06 -12.06
N ARG A 122 -3.00 -9.14 -11.77
CA ARG A 122 -2.84 -7.75 -12.18
C ARG A 122 -1.83 -7.09 -11.28
N GLN A 123 -0.69 -6.68 -11.83
CA GLN A 123 0.35 -5.98 -11.07
C GLN A 123 0.70 -4.63 -11.68
N GLN A 124 0.95 -3.64 -10.83
CA GLN A 124 1.45 -2.33 -11.24
C GLN A 124 2.57 -1.90 -10.30
N SER A 125 3.60 -1.25 -10.87
CA SER A 125 4.78 -0.83 -10.12
C SER A 125 4.83 0.68 -10.00
N PHE A 126 5.17 1.19 -8.82
CA PHE A 126 5.29 2.63 -8.59
C PHE A 126 6.41 3.30 -9.40
N ARG A 127 7.26 2.53 -10.10
CA ARG A 127 8.19 3.07 -11.11
C ARG A 127 7.46 3.74 -12.27
N SER A 128 6.24 3.29 -12.62
CA SER A 128 5.44 3.90 -13.70
C SER A 128 4.78 5.21 -13.30
N ILE A 129 4.79 5.56 -12.02
CA ILE A 129 4.22 6.83 -11.55
C ILE A 129 5.20 7.96 -11.88
N PRO A 130 4.73 9.06 -12.51
CA PRO A 130 5.57 10.18 -12.92
C PRO A 130 6.47 10.69 -11.79
N SER A 131 7.71 11.05 -12.12
CA SER A 131 8.72 11.47 -11.13
C SER A 131 8.28 12.66 -10.28
N ARG A 132 7.39 13.53 -10.78
CA ARG A 132 6.81 14.65 -10.03
C ARG A 132 5.97 14.21 -8.84
N SER A 133 5.43 12.98 -8.80
CA SER A 133 4.62 12.48 -7.68
C SER A 133 5.44 11.74 -6.62
N LYS A 134 6.75 11.55 -6.81
CA LYS A 134 7.62 10.80 -5.90
C LYS A 134 7.90 11.52 -4.57
N HIS A 135 7.80 12.84 -4.53
CA HIS A 135 7.95 13.62 -3.30
C HIS A 135 6.86 13.29 -2.25
N LEU A 136 5.71 12.76 -2.69
CA LEU A 136 4.64 12.28 -1.81
C LEU A 136 5.01 10.97 -1.07
N MET A 137 6.14 10.33 -1.41
CA MET A 137 6.78 9.27 -0.61
C MET A 137 7.91 9.80 0.30
N GLY A 138 8.19 11.10 0.25
CA GLY A 138 9.13 11.80 1.11
C GLY A 138 8.71 11.82 2.57
N ARG A 139 9.54 12.42 3.44
CA ARG A 139 9.26 12.52 4.88
C ARG A 139 7.90 13.22 5.08
N PRO A 140 6.97 12.61 5.84
CA PRO A 140 5.69 13.27 6.11
C PRO A 140 5.85 14.56 6.89
N VAL A 141 5.19 15.61 6.38
CA VAL A 141 5.08 16.93 7.04
C VAL A 141 3.96 16.90 8.10
N HIS A 142 2.99 16.01 7.93
CA HIS A 142 1.90 15.70 8.87
C HIS A 142 1.88 14.20 9.23
N GLU A 143 0.89 13.73 10.00
CA GLU A 143 0.77 12.31 10.39
C GLU A 143 0.79 11.33 9.19
N CYS A 144 0.30 11.75 8.01
CA CYS A 144 0.26 10.96 6.78
C CYS A 144 0.50 11.83 5.53
N ASN A 145 1.11 11.25 4.48
CA ASN A 145 1.22 11.89 3.16
C ASN A 145 -0.06 11.75 2.32
N VAL A 146 -0.18 12.50 1.23
CA VAL A 146 -1.22 12.24 0.22
C VAL A 146 -1.03 10.82 -0.35
N PRO A 147 -2.10 10.00 -0.44
CA PRO A 147 -2.01 8.65 -1.02
C PRO A 147 -1.60 8.71 -2.48
N ILE A 148 -0.73 7.79 -2.90
CA ILE A 148 -0.30 7.65 -4.29
C ILE A 148 -0.71 6.27 -4.78
N GLY A 149 -1.21 6.14 -6.00
CA GLY A 149 -1.72 4.85 -6.44
C GLY A 149 -2.11 4.80 -7.90
N PHE A 150 -2.89 3.79 -8.21
CA PHE A 150 -3.39 3.48 -9.53
C PHE A 150 -4.90 3.57 -9.51
N HIS A 151 -5.47 4.46 -10.31
CA HIS A 151 -6.91 4.61 -10.46
C HIS A 151 -7.52 3.41 -11.21
N THR A 152 -6.75 2.81 -12.11
CA THR A 152 -7.16 1.72 -13.00
C THR A 152 -6.37 0.45 -12.71
N MET A 153 -6.39 -0.05 -11.47
CA MET A 153 -5.59 -1.22 -11.08
C MET A 153 -6.05 -2.50 -11.79
N ALA A 154 -7.35 -2.76 -11.74
CA ALA A 154 -7.97 -3.95 -12.34
C ALA A 154 -9.44 -3.65 -12.70
N PRO A 155 -9.93 -4.06 -13.88
CA PRO A 155 -11.32 -3.82 -14.29
C PRO A 155 -12.31 -4.54 -13.39
N LEU A 156 -13.40 -3.86 -13.02
CA LEU A 156 -14.47 -4.46 -12.21
C LEU A 156 -15.19 -5.60 -12.95
N SER A 157 -15.30 -5.51 -14.28
CA SER A 157 -15.83 -6.60 -15.11
C SER A 157 -15.03 -7.90 -14.97
N GLU A 158 -13.71 -7.79 -14.79
CA GLU A 158 -12.83 -8.93 -14.58
C GLU A 158 -12.89 -9.43 -13.13
N LEU A 159 -12.95 -8.52 -12.14
CA LEU A 159 -13.07 -8.87 -10.72
C LEU A 159 -14.37 -9.61 -10.40
N HIS A 160 -15.48 -9.21 -11.02
CA HIS A 160 -16.80 -9.81 -10.80
C HIS A 160 -17.05 -11.06 -11.63
N ASN A 161 -16.21 -11.32 -12.64
CA ASN A 161 -16.27 -12.57 -13.37
C ASN A 161 -15.71 -13.70 -12.50
N GLU A 162 -16.59 -14.59 -12.06
CA GLU A 162 -16.25 -15.74 -11.20
C GLU A 162 -15.16 -16.63 -11.82
N ARG A 163 -15.09 -16.69 -13.16
CA ARG A 163 -14.06 -17.46 -13.87
C ARG A 163 -12.66 -16.87 -13.71
N SER A 164 -12.55 -15.56 -13.47
CA SER A 164 -11.26 -14.87 -13.31
C SER A 164 -10.62 -15.11 -11.94
N GLY A 165 -11.39 -15.56 -10.94
CA GLY A 165 -10.89 -15.98 -9.63
C GLY A 165 -10.29 -14.91 -8.72
N PHE A 166 -10.39 -13.61 -9.05
CA PHE A 166 -9.85 -12.52 -8.22
C PHE A 166 -10.61 -12.36 -6.90
N VAL A 167 -11.93 -12.54 -6.91
CA VAL A 167 -12.78 -12.55 -5.71
C VAL A 167 -13.28 -13.97 -5.50
N ARG A 168 -12.93 -14.58 -4.37
CA ARG A 168 -13.40 -15.92 -3.98
C ARG A 168 -13.80 -15.93 -2.52
N ASN A 169 -14.89 -16.62 -2.19
CA ASN A 169 -15.43 -16.69 -0.83
C ASN A 169 -15.56 -15.30 -0.19
N ASP A 170 -16.07 -14.35 -0.99
CA ASP A 170 -16.23 -12.93 -0.64
C ASP A 170 -14.93 -12.24 -0.17
N THR A 171 -13.80 -12.70 -0.68
CA THR A 171 -12.46 -12.23 -0.30
C THR A 171 -11.68 -11.79 -1.53
N LEU A 172 -11.20 -10.55 -1.50
CA LEU A 172 -10.24 -10.00 -2.45
C LEU A 172 -8.86 -9.95 -1.79
N VAL A 173 -7.81 -10.37 -2.49
CA VAL A 173 -6.45 -10.43 -1.94
C VAL A 173 -5.53 -9.48 -2.68
N ILE A 174 -4.96 -8.51 -1.95
CA ILE A 174 -3.96 -7.57 -2.45
C ILE A 174 -2.61 -7.91 -1.84
N VAL A 175 -1.58 -7.97 -2.68
CA VAL A 175 -0.21 -8.18 -2.24
C VAL A 175 0.64 -6.97 -2.60
N TYR A 176 1.24 -6.38 -1.59
CA TYR A 176 2.31 -5.42 -1.74
C TYR A 176 3.66 -6.13 -1.68
N ARG A 177 4.59 -5.75 -2.57
CA ARG A 177 6.00 -6.15 -2.51
C ARG A 177 6.93 -4.97 -2.70
N CYS A 178 7.96 -4.91 -1.88
CA CYS A 178 9.12 -4.06 -2.01
C CYS A 178 10.30 -4.93 -2.44
N ARG A 179 10.86 -4.68 -3.63
CA ARG A 179 12.13 -5.30 -4.09
C ARG A 179 13.23 -4.27 -3.94
N ILE A 180 14.24 -4.59 -3.13
CA ILE A 180 15.46 -3.77 -2.94
C ILE A 180 16.44 -4.12 -4.05
#